data_AF-A0A955P8G7-F1
#
_entry.id   AF-A0A955P8G7-F1
#
_cell.length_a   1.000
_cell.length_b   1.000
_cell.length_c   1.000
_cell.angle_alpha   90.00
_cell.angle_beta   90.00
_cell.angle_gamma   90.00
#
_symmetry.space_group_name_H-M   'P 1'
#
loop_
_entity.id
_entity.type
_entity.pdbx_description
1 polymer ?
#
loop_
_entity_poly.entity_id
_entity_poly.type
_entity_poly.pdbx_seq_one_letter_code
_entity_poly.pdbx_strand_id
1 'polypeptide(L)'
;WNGGVQLASETLGPQVAPETLRRGELMFQGQCLACHTRDAYRSMKNFLRDRDLTSIRNMLGMLHDYKEDSPYRAFMPPLVGTETEREALALYLNEMAHGGEQAQPAEPVHQVARTNN
;
A
#
# COMPACT_ATOMS: atom_id res chain seq x y z
N TRP A 1 34.90 27.24 -24.13
CA TRP A 1 34.55 25.82 -23.99
C TRP A 1 34.83 25.39 -22.56
N ASN A 2 33.76 25.24 -21.79
CA ASN A 2 33.56 24.23 -20.73
C ASN A 2 32.13 24.45 -20.24
N GLY A 3 31.23 23.66 -20.83
CA GLY A 3 29.81 23.68 -20.55
C GLY A 3 29.53 23.15 -19.16
N GLY A 4 28.88 23.96 -18.33
CA GLY A 4 28.20 23.48 -17.13
C GLY A 4 26.94 22.76 -17.57
N VAL A 5 26.93 21.44 -17.44
CA VAL A 5 25.71 20.65 -17.57
C VAL A 5 24.88 20.93 -16.31
N GLN A 6 23.85 21.76 -16.46
CA GLN A 6 22.76 21.86 -15.50
C GLN A 6 21.94 20.58 -15.64
N LEU A 7 22.13 19.62 -14.74
CA LEU A 7 21.26 18.44 -14.69
C LEU A 7 19.89 18.92 -14.22
N ALA A 8 18.94 18.93 -15.15
CA ALA A 8 17.54 19.17 -14.89
C ALA A 8 17.04 18.16 -13.86
N SER A 9 16.41 18.66 -12.80
CA SER A 9 15.61 17.85 -11.88
C SER A 9 14.39 17.35 -12.63
N GLU A 10 14.52 16.21 -13.30
CA GLU A 10 13.40 15.48 -13.89
C GLU A 10 12.40 15.12 -12.78
N THR A 11 11.14 15.34 -13.10
CA THR A 11 9.98 15.20 -12.22
C THR A 11 9.83 13.77 -11.70
N LEU A 12 10.51 13.47 -10.59
CA LEU A 12 10.15 12.35 -9.74
C LEU A 12 8.70 12.58 -9.32
N GLY A 13 7.84 11.58 -9.53
CA GLY A 13 6.44 11.62 -9.11
C GLY A 13 6.28 11.92 -7.61
N PRO A 14 5.06 11.89 -7.06
CA PRO A 14 4.86 12.16 -5.64
C PRO A 14 5.67 11.17 -4.79
N GLN A 15 6.83 11.59 -4.31
CA GLN A 15 7.63 10.78 -3.40
C GLN A 15 6.97 10.89 -2.03
N VAL A 16 6.59 9.75 -1.46
CA VAL A 16 6.02 9.72 -0.11
C VAL A 16 7.09 10.21 0.86
N ALA A 17 6.75 11.21 1.69
CA ALA A 17 7.68 11.76 2.65
C ALA A 17 8.22 10.66 3.60
N PRO A 18 9.53 10.63 3.92
CA PRO A 18 10.10 9.58 4.79
C PRO A 18 9.41 9.46 6.15
N GLU A 19 9.01 10.58 6.74
CA GLU A 19 8.25 10.62 8.00
C GLU A 19 6.89 9.89 7.87
N THR A 20 6.21 10.03 6.74
CA THR A 20 4.95 9.33 6.48
C THR A 20 5.18 7.82 6.42
N LEU A 21 6.23 7.36 5.73
CA LEU A 21 6.57 5.92 5.69
C LEU A 21 6.95 5.41 7.08
N ARG A 22 7.70 6.20 7.87
CA ARG A 22 8.07 5.83 9.24
C ARG A 22 6.85 5.68 10.15
N ARG A 23 5.88 6.59 10.05
CA ARG A 23 4.60 6.48 10.76
C ARG A 23 3.83 5.23 10.36
N GLY A 24 3.74 4.94 9.06
CA GLY A 24 3.09 3.74 8.55
C GLY A 24 3.76 2.45 9.03
N GLU A 25 5.10 2.45 9.10
CA GLU A 25 5.86 1.34 9.66
C GLU A 25 5.53 1.10 11.14
N LEU A 26 5.47 2.16 11.95
CA LEU A 26 5.12 2.05 13.37
C LEU A 26 3.69 1.52 13.56
N MET A 27 2.75 1.93 12.71
CA MET A 27 1.39 1.39 12.69
C MET A 27 1.39 -0.11 12.36
N PHE A 28 2.16 -0.53 11.35
CA PHE A 28 2.31 -1.95 10.99
C PHE A 28 2.93 -2.76 12.13
N GLN A 29 3.95 -2.23 12.79
CA GLN A 29 4.59 -2.88 13.94
C GLN A 29 3.63 -3.03 15.12
N GLY A 30 2.87 -1.98 15.43
CA GLY A 30 1.96 -1.97 16.58
C GLY A 30 0.70 -2.79 16.39
N GLN A 31 0.19 -2.93 15.16
CA GLN A 31 -1.14 -3.50 14.92
C GLN A 31 -1.17 -4.73 14.01
N CYS A 32 -0.16 -4.93 13.16
CA CYS A 32 -0.16 -6.04 12.19
C CYS A 32 0.84 -7.13 12.56
N LEU A 33 2.02 -6.78 13.08
CA LEU A 33 3.10 -7.73 13.35
C LEU A 33 2.80 -8.76 14.46
N ALA A 34 1.74 -8.55 15.25
CA ALA A 34 1.29 -9.55 16.21
C ALA A 34 0.77 -10.84 15.56
N CYS A 35 0.30 -10.77 14.30
CA CYS A 35 -0.27 -11.91 13.59
C CYS A 35 0.30 -12.12 12.18
N HIS A 36 0.87 -11.07 11.59
CA HIS A 36 1.52 -11.10 10.29
C HIS A 36 3.02 -10.99 10.44
N THR A 37 3.74 -11.47 9.44
CA THR A 37 5.15 -11.12 9.26
C THR A 37 5.29 -10.24 8.03
N ARG A 38 6.45 -9.60 7.88
CA ARG A 38 6.76 -8.85 6.67
C ARG A 38 6.89 -9.79 5.46
N ASP A 39 7.77 -10.79 5.58
CA ASP A 39 8.22 -11.61 4.44
C ASP A 39 8.09 -13.14 4.65
N ALA A 40 7.72 -13.61 5.85
CA ALA A 40 7.74 -15.03 6.22
C ALA A 40 6.33 -15.65 6.32
N TYR A 41 6.11 -16.56 7.27
CA TYR A 41 4.78 -17.13 7.50
C TYR A 41 3.75 -16.01 7.76
N ARG A 42 2.60 -16.06 7.06
CA ARG A 42 1.61 -14.97 7.02
C ARG A 42 2.20 -13.62 6.55
N SER A 43 3.08 -13.69 5.56
CA SER A 43 3.71 -12.53 4.89
C SER A 43 2.68 -11.53 4.39
N MET A 44 2.78 -10.31 4.90
CA MET A 44 2.00 -9.17 4.44
C MET A 44 2.38 -8.82 2.99
N LYS A 45 3.67 -8.89 2.66
CA LYS A 45 4.16 -8.62 1.30
C LYS A 45 3.49 -9.53 0.26
N ASN A 46 3.39 -10.83 0.56
CA ASN A 46 2.76 -11.78 -0.36
C ASN A 46 1.24 -11.58 -0.45
N PHE A 47 0.59 -11.25 0.67
CA PHE A 47 -0.86 -10.99 0.70
C PHE A 47 -1.26 -9.73 -0.11
N LEU A 48 -0.37 -8.74 -0.17
CA LEU A 48 -0.61 -7.47 -0.85
C LEU A 48 -0.04 -7.40 -2.28
N ARG A 49 0.66 -8.44 -2.74
CA ARG A 49 1.38 -8.46 -4.03
C ARG A 49 0.51 -8.08 -5.22
N ASP A 50 -0.75 -8.48 -5.23
CA ASP A 50 -1.68 -8.22 -6.35
C ASP A 50 -2.70 -7.11 -6.01
N ARG A 51 -2.42 -6.27 -5.01
CA ARG A 51 -3.28 -5.16 -4.58
C ARG A 51 -2.60 -3.81 -4.85
N ASP A 52 -3.33 -2.91 -5.48
CA ASP A 52 -2.94 -1.52 -5.61
C ASP A 52 -3.21 -0.73 -4.32
N LEU A 53 -2.72 0.51 -4.26
CA LEU A 53 -2.89 1.40 -3.12
C LEU A 53 -4.36 1.66 -2.78
N THR A 54 -5.24 1.76 -3.78
CA THR A 54 -6.68 1.95 -3.58
C THR A 54 -7.31 0.74 -2.88
N SER A 55 -6.99 -0.47 -3.32
CA SER A 55 -7.42 -1.73 -2.70
C SER A 55 -6.91 -1.85 -1.27
N ILE A 56 -5.66 -1.45 -1.01
CA ILE A 56 -5.09 -1.39 0.35
C ILE A 56 -5.87 -0.43 1.23
N ARG A 57 -6.13 0.81 0.79
CA ARG A 57 -6.91 1.81 1.55
C ARG A 57 -8.30 1.30 1.88
N ASN A 58 -9.01 0.72 0.90
CA ASN A 58 -10.35 0.16 1.11
C ASN A 58 -10.35 -0.96 2.15
N MET A 59 -9.34 -1.84 2.11
CA MET A 59 -9.19 -2.90 3.11
C MET A 59 -8.95 -2.34 4.50
N LEU A 60 -8.06 -1.36 4.65
CA LEU A 60 -7.82 -0.70 5.94
C LEU A 60 -9.07 0.02 6.45
N GLY A 61 -9.87 0.62 5.55
CA GLY A 61 -11.18 1.18 5.88
C GLY A 61 -12.13 0.14 6.45
N MET A 62 -12.26 -1.03 5.82
CA MET A 62 -13.10 -2.12 6.35
C MET A 62 -12.62 -2.65 7.70
N LEU A 63 -11.30 -2.74 7.91
CA LEU A 63 -10.72 -3.14 9.18
C LEU A 63 -10.95 -2.08 10.28
N HIS A 64 -11.01 -0.80 9.91
CA HIS A 64 -11.29 0.29 10.84
C HIS A 64 -12.77 0.40 11.19
N ASP A 65 -13.65 0.34 10.19
CA ASP A 65 -15.10 0.39 10.37
C ASP A 65 -15.61 -0.81 11.21
N TYR A 66 -14.95 -1.96 11.05
CA TYR A 66 -15.15 -3.18 11.84
C TYR A 66 -16.61 -3.62 12.00
N LYS A 67 -17.36 -3.55 10.90
CA LYS A 67 -18.78 -3.93 10.82
C LYS A 67 -19.00 -5.40 11.19
N GLU A 68 -20.18 -5.71 11.72
CA GLU A 68 -20.54 -7.08 12.15
C GLU A 68 -20.47 -8.11 11.02
N ASP A 69 -20.76 -7.70 9.79
CA ASP A 69 -20.72 -8.54 8.59
C ASP A 69 -19.35 -8.54 7.89
N SER A 70 -18.33 -7.91 8.48
CA SER A 70 -16.99 -7.89 7.93
C SER A 70 -16.37 -9.29 7.91
N PRO A 71 -15.85 -9.77 6.76
CA PRO A 71 -15.23 -11.09 6.67
C PRO A 71 -13.96 -11.20 7.53
N TYR A 72 -13.40 -10.07 7.96
CA TYR A 72 -12.16 -10.04 8.76
C TYR A 72 -12.42 -10.18 10.26
N ARG A 73 -13.63 -9.87 10.74
CA ARG A 73 -13.94 -9.75 12.18
C ARG A 73 -13.69 -11.05 12.95
N ALA A 74 -13.84 -12.20 12.31
CA ALA A 74 -13.58 -13.51 12.92
C ALA A 74 -12.08 -13.83 13.12
N PHE A 75 -11.17 -13.13 12.42
CA PHE A 75 -9.75 -13.49 12.36
C PHE A 75 -8.80 -12.34 12.69
N MET A 76 -9.28 -11.09 12.63
CA MET A 76 -8.47 -9.90 12.82
C MET A 76 -9.13 -8.94 13.82
N PRO A 77 -8.34 -8.29 14.68
CA PRO A 77 -8.83 -7.19 15.51
C PRO A 77 -9.19 -5.97 14.65
N PRO A 78 -9.96 -5.02 15.18
CA PRO A 78 -10.20 -3.75 14.50
C PRO A 78 -8.89 -2.97 14.31
N LEU A 79 -8.76 -2.29 13.17
CA LEU A 79 -7.68 -1.32 12.97
C LEU A 79 -8.02 -0.02 13.70
N VAL A 80 -7.16 0.42 14.59
CA VAL A 80 -7.29 1.70 15.30
C VAL A 80 -6.37 2.76 14.69
N GLY A 81 -6.66 4.04 14.95
CA GLY A 81 -5.84 5.17 14.50
C GLY A 81 -6.63 6.21 13.72
N THR A 82 -6.05 7.40 13.60
CA THR A 82 -6.58 8.53 12.84
C THR A 82 -6.50 8.27 11.33
N GLU A 83 -7.23 9.07 10.54
CA GLU A 83 -7.16 9.01 9.07
C GLU A 83 -5.72 9.18 8.57
N THR A 84 -4.96 10.13 9.14
CA THR A 84 -3.55 10.35 8.79
C THR A 84 -2.68 9.14 9.08
N GLU A 85 -2.90 8.45 10.19
CA GLU A 85 -2.13 7.23 10.53
C GLU A 85 -2.50 6.05 9.62
N ARG A 86 -3.77 5.90 9.25
CA ARG A 86 -4.20 4.86 8.32
C ARG A 86 -3.70 5.11 6.90
N GLU A 87 -3.67 6.36 6.46
CA GLU A 87 -3.10 6.73 5.16
C GLU A 87 -1.59 6.47 5.15
N ALA A 88 -0.88 6.83 6.21
CA ALA A 88 0.54 6.50 6.36
C ALA A 88 0.77 4.99 6.32
N LEU A 89 -0.07 4.20 6.99
CA LEU A 89 -0.04 2.74 6.93
C LEU A 89 -0.27 2.22 5.51
N ALA A 90 -1.25 2.75 4.77
CA ALA A 90 -1.53 2.35 3.39
C ALA A 90 -0.31 2.56 2.47
N LEU A 91 0.33 3.72 2.58
CA LEU A 91 1.51 4.08 1.80
C LEU A 91 2.71 3.18 2.15
N TYR A 92 2.93 2.91 3.44
CA TYR A 92 3.97 1.98 3.88
C TYR A 92 3.73 0.55 3.38
N LEU A 93 2.49 0.06 3.44
CA LEU A 93 2.14 -1.27 2.96
C LEU A 93 2.32 -1.40 1.44
N ASN A 94 1.94 -0.36 0.70
CA ASN A 94 2.15 -0.28 -0.74
C ASN A 94 3.65 -0.28 -1.08
N GLU A 95 4.45 0.54 -0.38
CA GLU A 95 5.91 0.58 -0.55
C GLU A 95 6.56 -0.76 -0.16
N MET A 96 6.10 -1.44 0.89
CA MET A 96 6.61 -2.75 1.28
C MET A 96 6.32 -3.82 0.22
N ALA A 97 5.13 -3.77 -0.38
CA ALA A 97 4.70 -4.71 -1.40
C ALA A 97 5.43 -4.47 -2.74
N HIS A 98 5.60 -3.19 -3.11
CA HIS A 98 5.95 -2.77 -4.48
C HIS A 98 7.21 -1.91 -4.59
N GLY A 99 7.85 -1.48 -3.51
CA GLY A 99 8.99 -0.53 -3.47
C GLY A 99 10.31 -1.02 -4.07
N GLY A 100 10.31 -2.15 -4.79
CA GLY A 100 11.38 -2.58 -5.68
C GLY A 100 11.00 -2.55 -7.17
N GLU A 101 9.73 -2.26 -7.48
CA GLU A 101 9.10 -2.30 -8.79
C GLU A 101 8.29 -0.99 -8.92
N GLN A 102 8.97 0.09 -9.32
CA GLN A 102 8.39 1.43 -9.29
C GLN A 102 7.01 1.50 -9.96
N ALA A 103 6.07 2.14 -9.25
CA ALA A 103 4.92 2.88 -9.76
C ALA A 103 4.49 2.50 -11.19
N GLN A 104 3.76 1.40 -11.33
CA GLN A 104 3.02 1.17 -12.56
C GLN A 104 1.95 2.27 -12.65
N PRO A 105 1.97 3.17 -13.66
CA PRO A 105 0.80 3.98 -13.95
C PRO A 105 -0.34 3.00 -14.22
N ALA A 106 -1.50 3.23 -13.61
CA ALA A 106 -2.67 2.41 -13.85
C ALA A 106 -2.93 2.32 -15.37
N GLU A 107 -2.60 1.16 -15.96
CA GLU A 107 -2.96 0.83 -17.33
C GLU A 107 -4.50 0.84 -17.42
N PRO A 108 -5.09 1.44 -18.47
CA PRO A 108 -6.52 1.38 -18.66
C PRO A 108 -6.94 -0.07 -18.83
N VAL A 109 -7.84 -0.55 -17.96
CA VAL A 109 -8.47 -1.86 -18.05
C VAL A 109 -8.98 -2.06 -19.48
N HIS A 110 -8.28 -2.89 -20.24
CA HIS A 110 -8.72 -3.30 -21.56
C HIS A 110 -10.02 -4.09 -21.37
N GLN A 111 -11.13 -3.54 -21.87
CA GLN A 111 -12.40 -4.23 -21.89
C GLN A 111 -12.23 -5.55 -22.63
N VAL A 112 -12.47 -6.65 -21.91
CA VAL A 112 -12.61 -7.99 -22.48
C VAL A 112 -13.92 -8.02 -23.27
N ALA A 113 -13.85 -7.70 -24.57
CA ALA A 113 -14.90 -8.10 -25.50
C ALA A 113 -14.65 -9.57 -25.87
N ARG A 114 -15.60 -10.40 -25.43
CA ARG A 114 -15.64 -11.86 -25.60
C ARG A 114 -15.67 -12.26 -27.07
N THR A 115 -15.05 -13.40 -27.38
CA THR A 115 -15.08 -14.08 -28.67
C THR A 115 -16.48 -14.56 -29.04
N ASN A 116 -16.78 -14.67 -30.34
CA ASN A 116 -17.00 -15.98 -31.01
C ASN A 116 -17.44 -15.81 -32.48
N ASN A 117 -16.79 -16.63 -33.32
CA ASN A 117 -17.16 -17.10 -34.67
C ASN A 117 -17.08 -16.09 -35.83
#